data_AF-A0A8H5TQE1-F1
#
_entry.id   AF-A0A8H5TQE1-F1
#
_cell.length_a   1.000
_cell.length_b   1.000
_cell.length_c   1.000
_cell.angle_alpha   90.00
_cell.angle_beta   90.00
_cell.angle_gamma   90.00
#
_symmetry.space_group_name_H-M   'P 1'
#
loop_
_entity.id
_entity.type
_entity.pdbx_description
1 polymer ?
#
loop_
_entity_poly.entity_id
_entity_poly.type
_entity_poly.pdbx_seq_one_letter_code
_entity_poly.pdbx_strand_id
1 'polypeptide(L)'
;MSSRTSSFILPNSTRCRIIDRFSDLPGDAGVEEDEDGKIPFWPLLKHLLDAPISNVTQLIDRLQTIAANAESCQDNDYGFLKRFLQGQDQSKMLEIVWPKIRDIALALPIYFPDGQLELLRPGLALHLGRGQVACLVVHQFICSSIPQRNDESYQDLSIWYSSEQRHPTAVQMYLEALLTYFESLPEARALLQDHQSTSKRSHDTITYEIHSGEQASLADVKLASVMVCYLDSHTSHTHKPEVQGKGGAVVVSANKIIGFGQSATQEEIFVGIAPEAYPVVLVAPHLTRSTVITVSGARAMVDMKGQRREIEWTIRPSPSFSKDMASWKSLWQGGRLVFMDALEMDMFEQTPGGGLPDLYPENIDQEISKATTGFASYKGDSIFTGLWGCGAFGGDPGVKLMVLWLAAGAANIKLNLMLGPGEHKLGQKLEEVVTSCGGLAADEVRELLLKTPREIRREEILEWIAVAASGARRTMR
;
A
#
# COMPACT_ATOMS: atom_id res chain seq x y z
N MET A 1 -23.72 2.51 -15.77
CA MET A 1 -22.43 2.94 -15.20
C MET A 1 -21.40 2.89 -16.32
N SER A 2 -20.75 4.02 -16.63
CA SER A 2 -19.73 4.07 -17.70
C SER A 2 -18.65 3.03 -17.39
N SER A 3 -18.33 2.16 -18.36
CA SER A 3 -17.25 1.18 -18.22
C SER A 3 -15.97 1.93 -17.92
N ARG A 4 -15.34 1.67 -16.77
CA ARG A 4 -14.04 2.23 -16.40
C ARG A 4 -13.08 2.04 -17.57
N THR A 5 -12.41 3.10 -18.01
CA THR A 5 -11.43 3.03 -19.09
C THR A 5 -10.38 1.97 -18.76
N SER A 6 -9.90 1.27 -19.80
CA SER A 6 -8.92 0.18 -19.67
C SER A 6 -7.57 0.58 -19.09
N SER A 7 -7.32 1.89 -19.01
CA SER A 7 -6.04 2.51 -18.69
C SER A 7 -6.25 3.79 -17.89
N PHE A 8 -5.27 4.11 -17.04
CA PHE A 8 -5.06 5.41 -16.46
C PHE A 8 -4.33 6.32 -17.48
N ILE A 9 -4.86 7.52 -17.71
CA ILE A 9 -4.30 8.51 -18.64
C ILE A 9 -3.19 9.29 -17.94
N LEU A 10 -2.01 9.33 -18.55
CA LEU A 10 -0.86 10.05 -18.02
C LEU A 10 -0.79 11.49 -18.57
N PRO A 11 -0.06 12.41 -17.92
CA PRO A 11 0.02 13.82 -18.33
C PRO A 11 0.53 14.04 -19.75
N ASN A 12 1.32 13.11 -20.28
CA ASN A 12 1.84 13.15 -21.65
C ASN A 12 0.87 12.62 -22.72
N SER A 13 -0.32 12.15 -22.35
CA SER A 13 -1.33 11.71 -23.30
C SER A 13 -1.92 12.87 -24.07
N THR A 14 -2.16 12.69 -25.37
CA THR A 14 -2.93 13.65 -26.19
C THR A 14 -4.38 13.79 -25.72
N ARG A 15 -4.89 12.81 -24.97
CA ARG A 15 -6.21 12.82 -24.33
C ARG A 15 -6.24 13.60 -23.01
N CYS A 16 -5.08 13.92 -22.44
CA CYS A 16 -4.97 14.73 -21.24
C CYS A 16 -5.01 16.21 -21.66
N ARG A 17 -6.19 16.82 -21.62
CA ARG A 17 -6.40 18.22 -22.02
C ARG A 17 -6.91 19.03 -20.84
N ILE A 18 -6.33 20.21 -20.63
CA ILE A 18 -6.59 21.12 -19.51
C ILE A 18 -6.74 22.56 -20.00
N ILE A 19 -7.28 23.44 -19.17
CA ILE A 19 -7.27 24.89 -19.41
C ILE A 19 -5.94 25.42 -18.87
N ASP A 20 -5.20 26.20 -19.66
CA ASP A 20 -4.05 26.97 -19.13
C ASP A 20 -4.58 28.13 -18.29
N ARG A 21 -4.84 27.85 -17.01
CA ARG A 21 -5.56 28.75 -16.09
C ARG A 21 -4.86 30.07 -15.86
N PHE A 22 -3.54 30.11 -16.04
CA PHE A 22 -2.71 31.26 -15.73
C PHE A 22 -2.04 31.85 -16.98
N SER A 23 -2.32 31.30 -18.16
CA SER A 23 -1.68 31.72 -19.42
C SER A 23 -0.15 31.64 -19.34
N ASP A 24 0.36 30.59 -18.69
CA ASP A 24 1.79 30.36 -18.50
C ASP A 24 2.46 29.89 -19.80
N LEU A 25 1.72 29.22 -20.69
CA LEU A 25 2.28 28.75 -21.96
C LEU A 25 2.44 29.92 -22.94
N PRO A 26 3.63 30.13 -23.53
CA PRO A 26 3.84 31.17 -24.53
C PRO A 26 2.91 31.03 -25.74
N GLY A 27 2.36 32.13 -26.24
CA GLY A 27 1.41 32.12 -27.36
C GLY A 27 1.97 31.63 -28.69
N ASP A 28 3.30 31.53 -28.82
CA ASP A 28 4.01 30.96 -29.97
C ASP A 28 4.32 29.46 -29.82
N ALA A 29 3.86 28.80 -28.74
CA ALA A 29 4.10 27.38 -28.48
C ALA A 29 3.44 26.43 -29.50
N GLY A 30 2.59 26.93 -30.40
CA GLY A 30 2.01 26.16 -31.51
C GLY A 30 1.10 25.03 -31.06
N VAL A 31 0.41 25.20 -29.93
CA VAL A 31 -0.47 24.18 -29.34
C VAL A 31 -1.90 24.37 -29.82
N GLU A 32 -2.52 23.28 -30.27
CA GLU A 32 -3.92 23.29 -30.72
C GLU A 32 -4.88 23.31 -29.53
N GLU A 33 -5.69 24.35 -29.46
CA GLU A 33 -6.79 24.53 -28.51
C GLU A 33 -8.07 23.88 -29.07
N ASP A 34 -8.83 23.16 -28.23
CA ASP A 34 -10.10 22.55 -28.64
C ASP A 34 -11.29 23.52 -28.48
N GLU A 35 -12.51 23.07 -28.82
CA GLU A 35 -13.72 23.88 -28.75
C GLU A 35 -14.05 24.38 -27.33
N ASP A 36 -13.55 23.71 -26.29
CA ASP A 36 -13.74 24.06 -24.87
C ASP A 36 -12.60 24.94 -24.33
N GLY A 37 -11.67 25.35 -25.18
CA GLY A 37 -10.51 26.16 -24.80
C GLY A 37 -9.40 25.37 -24.10
N LYS A 38 -9.39 24.04 -24.21
CA LYS A 38 -8.39 23.19 -23.56
C LYS A 38 -7.24 22.88 -24.51
N ILE A 39 -6.05 22.76 -23.94
CA ILE A 39 -4.81 22.37 -24.63
C ILE A 39 -4.32 21.02 -24.08
N PRO A 40 -3.53 20.23 -24.85
CA PRO A 40 -2.75 19.14 -24.30
C PRO A 40 -1.94 19.60 -23.09
N PHE A 41 -1.95 18.83 -22.00
CA PHE A 41 -1.31 19.26 -20.76
C PHE A 41 0.23 19.27 -20.86
N TRP A 42 0.81 18.31 -21.57
CA TRP A 42 2.26 18.08 -21.55
C TRP A 42 3.13 19.29 -21.96
N PRO A 43 2.84 20.04 -23.04
CA PRO A 43 3.60 21.25 -23.37
C PRO A 43 3.64 22.26 -22.21
N LEU A 44 2.49 22.50 -21.56
CA LEU A 44 2.42 23.37 -20.39
C LEU A 44 3.21 22.78 -19.22
N LEU A 45 2.98 21.52 -18.84
CA LEU A 45 3.69 20.88 -17.73
C LEU A 45 5.21 20.92 -17.92
N LYS A 46 5.69 20.65 -19.14
CA LYS A 46 7.11 20.78 -19.49
C LYS A 46 7.61 22.21 -19.31
N HIS A 47 6.88 23.21 -19.83
CA HIS A 47 7.23 24.61 -19.66
C HIS A 47 7.35 24.99 -18.16
N LEU A 48 6.37 24.58 -17.36
CA LEU A 48 6.36 24.82 -15.91
C LEU A 48 7.57 24.16 -15.22
N LEU A 49 7.92 22.93 -15.58
CA LEU A 49 9.05 22.19 -15.01
C LEU A 49 10.42 22.71 -15.43
N ASP A 50 10.56 23.22 -16.67
CA ASP A 50 11.80 23.77 -17.21
C ASP A 50 12.15 25.15 -16.62
N ALA A 51 11.16 25.86 -16.08
CA ALA A 51 11.37 27.16 -15.47
C ALA A 51 12.24 27.09 -14.20
N PRO A 52 13.18 28.04 -14.01
CA PRO A 52 14.10 28.01 -12.88
C PRO A 52 13.39 28.25 -11.55
N ILE A 53 13.88 27.57 -10.50
CA ILE A 53 13.43 27.72 -9.12
C ILE A 53 14.63 28.12 -8.26
N SER A 54 14.50 29.22 -7.51
CA SER A 54 15.59 29.79 -6.71
C SER A 54 15.41 29.58 -5.20
N ASN A 55 14.22 29.20 -4.75
CA ASN A 55 13.91 29.00 -3.34
C ASN A 55 12.69 28.08 -3.15
N VAL A 56 12.50 27.60 -1.92
CA VAL A 56 11.39 26.69 -1.58
C VAL A 56 10.01 27.30 -1.82
N THR A 57 9.83 28.60 -1.64
CA THR A 57 8.53 29.25 -1.91
C THR A 57 8.18 29.14 -3.39
N GLN A 58 9.12 29.44 -4.29
CA GLN A 58 8.91 29.28 -5.73
C GLN A 58 8.67 27.83 -6.14
N LEU A 59 9.31 26.86 -5.46
CA LEU A 59 9.01 25.45 -5.67
C LEU A 59 7.54 25.15 -5.31
N ILE A 60 7.08 25.61 -4.15
CA ILE A 60 5.69 25.41 -3.72
C ILE A 60 4.71 26.08 -4.69
N ASP A 61 4.97 27.33 -5.09
CA ASP A 61 4.14 28.06 -6.05
C ASP A 61 4.06 27.29 -7.39
N ARG A 62 5.17 26.67 -7.82
CA ARG A 62 5.21 25.84 -9.02
C ARG A 62 4.34 24.59 -8.88
N LEU A 63 4.44 23.88 -7.75
CA LEU A 63 3.63 22.68 -7.50
C LEU A 63 2.14 23.02 -7.44
N GLN A 64 1.77 24.12 -6.79
CA GLN A 64 0.40 24.64 -6.75
C GLN A 64 -0.13 24.99 -8.16
N THR A 65 0.72 25.61 -8.99
CA THR A 65 0.37 25.95 -10.38
C THR A 65 0.11 24.69 -11.21
N ILE A 66 0.96 23.67 -11.07
CA ILE A 66 0.78 22.37 -11.74
C ILE A 66 -0.53 21.71 -11.29
N ALA A 67 -0.76 21.60 -9.97
CA ALA A 67 -1.95 20.97 -9.41
C ALA A 67 -3.25 21.68 -9.78
N ALA A 68 -3.23 23.02 -9.81
CA ALA A 68 -4.38 23.83 -10.21
C ALA A 68 -4.74 23.63 -11.69
N ASN A 69 -3.75 23.58 -12.59
CA ASN A 69 -3.98 23.26 -14.01
C ASN A 69 -4.46 21.81 -14.20
N ALA A 70 -3.94 20.86 -13.41
CA ALA A 70 -4.38 19.47 -13.41
C ALA A 70 -5.76 19.25 -12.75
N GLU A 71 -6.28 20.25 -12.03
CA GLU A 71 -7.49 20.14 -11.20
C GLU A 71 -7.40 19.04 -10.14
N SER A 72 -6.19 18.69 -9.69
CA SER A 72 -5.97 17.52 -8.84
C SER A 72 -6.03 17.82 -7.34
N CYS A 73 -5.93 19.08 -6.94
CA CYS A 73 -6.00 19.53 -5.54
C CYS A 73 -7.09 20.60 -5.38
N GLN A 74 -8.16 20.29 -4.62
CA GLN A 74 -9.31 21.18 -4.46
C GLN A 74 -9.00 22.43 -3.61
N ASP A 75 -8.28 22.26 -2.50
CA ASP A 75 -8.00 23.37 -1.56
C ASP A 75 -6.71 24.12 -1.89
N ASN A 76 -5.87 23.55 -2.75
CA ASN A 76 -4.55 24.08 -3.14
C ASN A 76 -3.67 24.49 -1.91
N ASP A 77 -3.87 23.86 -0.76
CA ASP A 77 -3.14 24.13 0.48
C ASP A 77 -1.87 23.27 0.57
N TYR A 78 -0.72 23.93 0.54
CA TYR A 78 0.60 23.31 0.60
C TYR A 78 1.37 23.67 1.88
N GLY A 79 0.69 24.23 2.89
CA GLY A 79 1.37 24.83 4.04
C GLY A 79 2.12 23.85 4.94
N PHE A 80 1.77 22.55 4.97
CA PHE A 80 2.57 21.54 5.67
C PHE A 80 3.81 21.17 4.85
N LEU A 81 3.67 20.90 3.55
CA LEU A 81 4.81 20.61 2.68
C LEU A 81 5.80 21.78 2.66
N LYS A 82 5.31 23.02 2.59
CA LYS A 82 6.14 24.23 2.63
C LYS A 82 6.97 24.29 3.91
N ARG A 83 6.35 24.13 5.08
CA ARG A 83 7.05 24.12 6.37
C ARG A 83 8.05 22.97 6.46
N PHE A 84 7.67 21.79 5.98
CA PHE A 84 8.53 20.63 5.95
C PHE A 84 9.81 20.90 5.13
N LEU A 85 9.66 21.36 3.87
CA LEU A 85 10.80 21.67 2.99
C LEU A 85 11.65 22.84 3.50
N GLN A 86 11.05 23.83 4.16
CA GLN A 86 11.78 24.93 4.80
C GLN A 86 12.63 24.46 5.98
N GLY A 87 12.26 23.35 6.63
CA GLY A 87 13.04 22.71 7.69
C GLY A 87 14.18 21.81 7.18
N GLN A 88 14.25 21.56 5.87
CA GLN A 88 15.33 20.78 5.25
C GLN A 88 16.50 21.66 4.81
N ASP A 89 17.61 21.03 4.42
CA ASP A 89 18.72 21.71 3.75
C ASP A 89 18.27 22.23 2.38
N GLN A 90 18.08 23.56 2.29
CA GLN A 90 17.58 24.20 1.08
C GLN A 90 18.55 24.10 -0.10
N SER A 91 19.86 24.18 0.14
CA SER A 91 20.86 24.04 -0.92
C SER A 91 20.81 22.62 -1.49
N LYS A 92 20.79 21.61 -0.64
CA LYS A 92 20.64 20.21 -1.07
C LYS A 92 19.31 19.99 -1.83
N MET A 93 18.21 20.52 -1.31
CA MET A 93 16.91 20.39 -1.96
C MET A 93 16.90 21.01 -3.37
N LEU A 94 17.44 22.23 -3.53
CA LEU A 94 17.36 22.98 -4.79
C LEU A 94 18.44 22.60 -5.80
N GLU A 95 19.64 22.23 -5.35
CA GLU A 95 20.78 21.94 -6.23
C GLU A 95 20.91 20.45 -6.57
N ILE A 96 20.33 19.55 -5.76
CA ILE A 96 20.47 18.10 -5.93
C ILE A 96 19.11 17.41 -6.12
N VAL A 97 18.19 17.58 -5.17
CA VAL A 97 16.95 16.79 -5.15
C VAL A 97 15.97 17.25 -6.22
N TRP A 98 15.69 18.55 -6.29
CA TRP A 98 14.73 19.11 -7.25
C TRP A 98 15.15 18.90 -8.71
N PRO A 99 16.40 19.15 -9.13
CA PRO A 99 16.83 18.87 -10.51
C PRO A 99 16.62 17.40 -10.89
N LYS A 100 16.89 16.48 -9.96
CA LYS A 100 16.65 15.05 -10.16
C LYS A 100 15.17 14.73 -10.33
N ILE A 101 14.30 15.27 -9.46
CA ILE A 101 12.83 15.13 -9.58
C ILE A 101 12.37 15.66 -10.94
N ARG A 102 12.77 16.87 -11.31
CA ARG A 102 12.43 17.49 -12.60
C ARG A 102 12.84 16.61 -13.78
N ASP A 103 14.09 16.16 -13.82
CA ASP A 103 14.61 15.39 -14.95
C ASP A 103 13.92 14.01 -15.07
N ILE A 104 13.56 13.40 -13.94
CA ILE A 104 12.77 12.16 -13.91
C ILE A 104 11.33 12.41 -14.38
N ALA A 105 10.70 13.54 -14.01
CA ALA A 105 9.37 13.90 -14.50
C ALA A 105 9.37 14.10 -16.02
N LEU A 106 10.35 14.84 -16.56
CA LEU A 106 10.46 15.12 -17.99
C LEU A 106 10.72 13.87 -18.85
N ALA A 107 11.16 12.78 -18.23
CA ALA A 107 11.35 11.48 -18.89
C ALA A 107 10.04 10.71 -19.14
N LEU A 108 8.89 11.17 -18.64
CA LEU A 108 7.59 10.48 -18.75
C LEU A 108 7.27 9.98 -20.18
N PRO A 109 7.42 10.77 -21.26
CA PRO A 109 7.11 10.30 -22.61
C PRO A 109 8.04 9.20 -23.13
N ILE A 110 9.24 9.07 -22.56
CA ILE A 110 10.17 7.99 -22.90
C ILE A 110 9.72 6.68 -22.24
N TYR A 111 9.27 6.76 -20.98
CA TYR A 111 8.80 5.60 -20.21
C TYR A 111 7.40 5.12 -20.64
N PHE A 112 6.54 6.04 -21.06
CA PHE A 112 5.14 5.77 -21.41
C PHE A 112 4.76 6.54 -22.69
N PRO A 113 5.25 6.10 -23.87
CA PRO A 113 5.09 6.85 -25.12
C PRO A 113 3.63 7.08 -25.53
N ASP A 114 2.73 6.14 -25.21
CA ASP A 114 1.31 6.25 -25.51
C ASP A 114 0.52 7.12 -24.50
N GLY A 115 1.19 7.59 -23.43
CA GLY A 115 0.58 8.38 -22.36
C GLY A 115 -0.51 7.60 -21.59
N GLN A 116 -0.35 6.28 -21.47
CA GLN A 116 -1.30 5.41 -20.78
C GLN A 116 -0.56 4.46 -19.85
N LEU A 117 -1.21 4.16 -18.72
CA LEU A 117 -0.79 3.16 -17.75
C LEU A 117 -1.91 2.13 -17.61
N GLU A 118 -1.59 0.85 -17.80
CA GLU A 118 -2.59 -0.23 -17.73
C GLU A 118 -3.12 -0.41 -16.30
N LEU A 119 -4.44 -0.58 -16.17
CA LEU A 119 -5.05 -0.93 -14.88
C LEU A 119 -4.89 -2.42 -14.61
N LEU A 120 -4.83 -2.80 -13.32
CA LEU A 120 -4.68 -4.20 -12.92
C LEU A 120 -5.88 -5.04 -13.35
N ARG A 121 -5.60 -6.22 -13.88
CA ARG A 121 -6.60 -7.24 -14.24
C ARG A 121 -6.12 -8.62 -13.78
N PRO A 122 -7.03 -9.49 -13.31
CA PRO A 122 -6.66 -10.84 -12.90
C PRO A 122 -5.92 -11.57 -14.03
N GLY A 123 -4.79 -12.19 -13.71
CA GLY A 123 -3.95 -12.94 -14.65
C GLY A 123 -3.03 -12.10 -15.54
N LEU A 124 -3.04 -10.76 -15.40
CA LEU A 124 -2.12 -9.86 -16.11
C LEU A 124 -1.37 -8.99 -15.10
N ALA A 125 -0.20 -9.47 -14.67
CA ALA A 125 0.68 -8.72 -13.77
C ALA A 125 1.28 -7.49 -14.48
N LEU A 126 1.27 -6.36 -13.80
CA LEU A 126 1.90 -5.13 -14.25
C LEU A 126 3.35 -5.08 -13.73
N HIS A 127 4.30 -5.16 -14.64
CA HIS A 127 5.73 -5.07 -14.34
C HIS A 127 6.27 -3.71 -14.76
N LEU A 128 6.79 -2.94 -13.80
CA LEU A 128 7.38 -1.63 -14.06
C LEU A 128 8.87 -1.63 -13.65
N GLY A 129 9.73 -1.12 -14.54
CA GLY A 129 11.11 -0.85 -14.19
C GLY A 129 11.20 0.27 -13.13
N ARG A 130 12.27 0.29 -12.33
CA ARG A 130 12.43 1.31 -11.27
C ARG A 130 12.42 2.75 -11.78
N GLY A 131 12.92 2.99 -13.00
CA GLY A 131 12.80 4.29 -13.67
C GLY A 131 11.35 4.70 -13.96
N GLN A 132 10.52 3.76 -14.42
CA GLN A 132 9.08 3.98 -14.64
C GLN A 132 8.37 4.27 -13.31
N VAL A 133 8.64 3.48 -12.28
CA VAL A 133 8.07 3.68 -10.93
C VAL A 133 8.48 5.03 -10.35
N ALA A 134 9.77 5.39 -10.41
CA ALA A 134 10.26 6.69 -9.97
C ALA A 134 9.56 7.84 -10.71
N CYS A 135 9.36 7.71 -12.01
CA CYS A 135 8.63 8.70 -12.81
C CYS A 135 7.18 8.86 -12.31
N LEU A 136 6.45 7.75 -12.12
CA LEU A 136 5.08 7.80 -11.58
C LEU A 136 5.02 8.42 -10.17
N VAL A 137 5.94 8.04 -9.27
CA VAL A 137 6.04 8.61 -7.92
C VAL A 137 6.30 10.12 -7.97
N VAL A 138 7.18 10.58 -8.85
CA VAL A 138 7.41 12.01 -9.07
C VAL A 138 6.12 12.70 -9.54
N HIS A 139 5.39 12.11 -10.49
CA HIS A 139 4.13 12.68 -10.98
C HIS A 139 3.03 12.73 -9.92
N GLN A 140 3.02 11.79 -8.98
CA GLN A 140 2.17 11.81 -7.78
C GLN A 140 2.62 12.86 -6.77
N PHE A 141 3.92 13.12 -6.63
CA PHE A 141 4.45 14.19 -5.78
C PHE A 141 4.15 15.59 -6.34
N ILE A 142 4.31 15.80 -7.64
CA ILE A 142 4.04 17.11 -8.25
C ILE A 142 2.55 17.33 -8.58
N CYS A 143 1.66 16.41 -8.19
CA CYS A 143 0.20 16.53 -8.39
C CYS A 143 -0.18 16.85 -9.85
N SER A 144 0.42 16.12 -10.79
CA SER A 144 0.26 16.42 -12.23
C SER A 144 -0.74 15.52 -12.94
N SER A 145 -1.47 14.66 -12.24
CA SER A 145 -2.47 13.79 -12.86
C SER A 145 -3.85 14.44 -12.82
N ILE A 146 -4.56 14.47 -13.95
CA ILE A 146 -5.97 14.91 -13.97
C ILE A 146 -6.85 13.91 -13.22
N PRO A 147 -7.87 14.34 -12.46
CA PRO A 147 -8.82 13.44 -11.78
C PRO A 147 -9.47 12.47 -12.77
N GLN A 148 -9.30 11.18 -12.52
CA GLN A 148 -9.87 10.12 -13.37
C GLN A 148 -10.75 9.14 -12.61
N ARG A 149 -10.96 9.39 -11.32
CA ARG A 149 -11.78 8.59 -10.44
C ARG A 149 -12.94 9.43 -9.94
N ASN A 150 -14.10 8.79 -9.83
CA ASN A 150 -15.33 9.40 -9.32
C ASN A 150 -15.59 9.03 -7.85
N ASP A 151 -14.61 8.43 -7.19
CA ASP A 151 -14.65 8.07 -5.77
C ASP A 151 -13.81 9.08 -4.97
N GLU A 152 -13.93 9.05 -3.64
CA GLU A 152 -13.14 9.90 -2.73
C GLU A 152 -11.67 9.43 -2.61
N SER A 153 -11.16 8.67 -3.58
CA SER A 153 -9.80 8.17 -3.53
C SER A 153 -8.81 9.21 -4.04
N TYR A 154 -7.65 9.23 -3.40
CA TYR A 154 -6.52 10.04 -3.83
C TYR A 154 -5.80 9.35 -4.98
N GLN A 155 -5.25 10.13 -5.91
CA GLN A 155 -4.36 9.63 -6.98
C GLN A 155 -2.95 10.21 -6.88
N ASP A 156 -2.81 11.29 -6.13
CA ASP A 156 -1.57 12.00 -5.86
C ASP A 156 -1.39 12.22 -4.34
N LEU A 157 -0.30 12.88 -3.97
CA LEU A 157 0.12 13.02 -2.57
C LEU A 157 -0.39 14.31 -1.91
N SER A 158 -1.34 15.02 -2.53
CA SER A 158 -1.85 16.31 -2.03
C SER A 158 -2.42 16.24 -0.61
N ILE A 159 -2.93 15.09 -0.19
CA ILE A 159 -3.42 14.86 1.18
C ILE A 159 -2.34 15.10 2.26
N TRP A 160 -1.06 14.98 1.91
CA TRP A 160 0.07 15.22 2.83
C TRP A 160 0.54 16.68 2.86
N TYR A 161 -0.05 17.57 2.04
CA TYR A 161 0.48 18.92 1.83
C TYR A 161 -0.25 19.99 2.63
N SER A 162 -1.54 19.76 2.94
CA SER A 162 -2.40 20.70 3.64
C SER A 162 -1.85 21.09 5.01
N SER A 163 -2.02 22.34 5.39
CA SER A 163 -1.57 22.90 6.67
C SER A 163 -2.11 22.12 7.87
N GLU A 164 -3.37 21.69 7.77
CA GLU A 164 -4.03 20.81 8.72
C GLU A 164 -3.76 19.35 8.35
N GLN A 165 -3.22 18.60 9.31
CA GLN A 165 -2.94 17.17 9.19
C GLN A 165 -3.58 16.44 10.37
N ARG A 166 -4.32 15.35 10.09
CA ARG A 166 -4.90 14.48 11.12
C ARG A 166 -3.81 13.87 12.01
N HIS A 167 -2.68 13.52 11.39
CA HIS A 167 -1.51 13.00 12.08
C HIS A 167 -0.21 13.61 11.51
N PRO A 168 0.19 14.80 11.98
CA PRO A 168 1.33 15.52 11.40
C PRO A 168 2.65 14.76 11.54
N THR A 169 2.84 13.99 12.61
CA THR A 169 4.06 13.19 12.84
C THR A 169 4.19 12.06 11.82
N ALA A 170 3.10 11.36 11.50
CA ALA A 170 3.13 10.32 10.48
C ALA A 170 3.36 10.90 9.08
N VAL A 171 2.73 12.04 8.78
CA VAL A 171 2.89 12.72 7.49
C VAL A 171 4.32 13.23 7.32
N GLN A 172 4.94 13.76 8.38
CA GLN A 172 6.37 14.08 8.39
C GLN A 172 7.23 12.85 8.05
N MET A 173 6.97 11.70 8.68
CA MET A 173 7.68 10.45 8.37
C MET A 173 7.53 10.05 6.90
N TYR A 174 6.33 10.16 6.31
CA TYR A 174 6.09 9.83 4.90
C TYR A 174 6.87 10.77 3.96
N LEU A 175 6.91 12.07 4.27
CA LEU A 175 7.68 13.04 3.49
C LEU A 175 9.19 12.83 3.63
N GLU A 176 9.69 12.45 4.81
CA GLU A 176 11.10 12.07 5.00
C GLU A 176 11.46 10.81 4.22
N ALA A 177 10.59 9.79 4.23
CA ALA A 177 10.76 8.59 3.40
C ALA A 177 10.81 8.94 1.91
N LEU A 178 9.92 9.84 1.45
CA LEU A 178 9.85 10.27 0.06
C LEU A 178 11.07 11.10 -0.37
N LEU A 179 11.53 12.06 0.44
CA LEU A 179 12.75 12.81 0.13
C LEU A 179 13.98 11.89 0.12
N THR A 180 14.09 10.97 1.09
CA THR A 180 15.16 9.98 1.12
C THR A 180 15.16 9.11 -0.15
N TYR A 181 13.97 8.72 -0.63
CA TYR A 181 13.82 8.00 -1.89
C TYR A 181 14.39 8.80 -3.06
N PHE A 182 13.93 10.03 -3.26
CA PHE A 182 14.41 10.88 -4.35
C PHE A 182 15.92 11.12 -4.28
N GLU A 183 16.45 11.42 -3.09
CA GLU A 183 17.88 11.61 -2.90
C GLU A 183 18.71 10.39 -3.31
N SER A 184 18.22 9.20 -2.97
CA SER A 184 18.96 7.95 -3.15
C SER A 184 18.82 7.32 -4.54
N LEU A 185 17.91 7.85 -5.38
CA LEU A 185 17.77 7.42 -6.77
C LEU A 185 19.01 7.77 -7.61
N PRO A 186 19.36 6.95 -8.60
CA PRO A 186 20.26 7.35 -9.68
C PRO A 186 19.69 8.55 -10.46
N GLU A 187 20.57 9.26 -11.15
CA GLU A 187 20.16 10.33 -12.06
C GLU A 187 19.26 9.81 -13.19
N ALA A 188 18.37 10.67 -13.71
CA ALA A 188 17.41 10.33 -14.78
C ALA A 188 18.08 9.63 -15.98
N ARG A 189 19.26 10.11 -16.39
CA ARG A 189 20.04 9.49 -17.48
C ARG A 189 20.38 8.01 -17.24
N ALA A 190 20.71 7.63 -16.00
CA ALA A 190 21.09 6.27 -15.66
C ALA A 190 19.85 5.36 -15.62
N LEU A 191 18.75 5.86 -15.06
CA LEU A 191 17.45 5.17 -15.07
C LEU A 191 16.93 4.94 -16.49
N LEU A 192 17.10 5.91 -17.38
CA LEU A 192 16.72 5.79 -18.80
C LEU A 192 17.59 4.77 -19.54
N GLN A 193 18.91 4.80 -19.33
CA GLN A 193 19.82 3.81 -19.91
C GLN A 193 19.48 2.39 -19.44
N ASP A 194 19.13 2.23 -18.16
CA ASP A 194 18.67 0.97 -17.61
C ASP A 194 17.36 0.51 -18.28
N HIS A 195 16.38 1.41 -18.42
CA HIS A 195 15.11 1.09 -19.07
C HIS A 195 15.27 0.66 -20.54
N GLN A 196 16.16 1.31 -21.27
CA GLN A 196 16.44 0.97 -22.68
C GLN A 196 17.22 -0.34 -22.83
N SER A 197 18.06 -0.69 -21.85
CA SER A 197 18.86 -1.92 -21.88
C SER A 197 18.14 -3.14 -21.29
N THR A 198 17.11 -2.91 -20.48
CA THR A 198 16.35 -3.98 -19.81
C THR A 198 15.41 -4.67 -20.79
N SER A 199 15.65 -5.97 -21.03
CA SER A 199 14.67 -6.83 -21.71
C SER A 199 13.38 -6.92 -20.88
N LYS A 200 12.20 -6.91 -21.54
CA LYS A 200 10.85 -6.91 -20.93
C LYS A 200 10.56 -8.03 -19.89
N ARG A 201 11.49 -8.95 -19.63
CA ARG A 201 11.35 -10.09 -18.72
C ARG A 201 12.38 -10.12 -17.57
N SER A 202 13.09 -9.03 -17.31
CA SER A 202 14.08 -9.01 -16.21
C SER A 202 13.40 -9.08 -14.84
N HIS A 203 14.03 -9.81 -13.91
CA HIS A 203 13.63 -9.96 -12.51
C HIS A 203 13.80 -8.67 -11.67
N ASP A 204 14.18 -7.54 -12.28
CA ASP A 204 14.48 -6.27 -11.59
C ASP A 204 13.33 -5.25 -11.62
N THR A 205 12.10 -5.72 -11.84
CA THR A 205 10.90 -4.86 -11.90
C THR A 205 10.14 -4.86 -10.59
N ILE A 206 9.44 -3.77 -10.30
CA ILE A 206 8.36 -3.76 -9.31
C ILE A 206 7.13 -4.37 -9.97
N THR A 207 6.51 -5.33 -9.28
CA THR A 207 5.34 -6.04 -9.80
C THR A 207 4.11 -5.69 -8.99
N TYR A 208 3.04 -5.32 -9.69
CA TYR A 208 1.71 -5.07 -9.15
C TYR A 208 0.76 -6.08 -9.79
N GLU A 209 0.04 -6.86 -8.97
CA GLU A 209 -0.84 -7.90 -9.50
C GLU A 209 -2.11 -7.97 -8.67
N ILE A 210 -3.24 -8.09 -9.35
CA ILE A 210 -4.53 -8.39 -8.72
C ILE A 210 -4.82 -9.87 -8.90
N HIS A 211 -5.23 -10.50 -7.81
CA HIS A 211 -5.57 -11.92 -7.75
C HIS A 211 -7.04 -12.04 -7.42
N SER A 212 -7.70 -13.05 -7.99
CA SER A 212 -9.05 -13.44 -7.61
C SER A 212 -9.01 -14.87 -7.10
N GLY A 213 -9.60 -15.11 -5.94
CA GLY A 213 -9.76 -16.44 -5.38
C GLY A 213 -11.19 -16.93 -5.50
N GLU A 214 -11.35 -18.22 -5.26
CA GLU A 214 -12.64 -18.87 -5.07
C GLU A 214 -12.90 -19.08 -3.58
N GLN A 215 -14.06 -19.63 -3.23
CA GLN A 215 -14.38 -19.97 -1.85
C GLN A 215 -13.38 -21.01 -1.33
N ALA A 216 -12.79 -20.75 -0.17
CA ALA A 216 -11.83 -21.67 0.44
C ALA A 216 -12.55 -22.94 0.93
N SER A 217 -12.05 -24.11 0.53
CA SER A 217 -12.45 -25.38 1.13
C SER A 217 -11.57 -25.67 2.35
N LEU A 218 -12.19 -26.03 3.48
CA LEU A 218 -11.49 -26.45 4.69
C LEU A 218 -11.58 -27.96 4.95
N ALA A 219 -12.28 -28.71 4.10
CA ALA A 219 -12.46 -30.14 4.26
C ALA A 219 -11.11 -30.87 4.28
N ASP A 220 -10.85 -31.61 5.36
CA ASP A 220 -9.62 -32.37 5.60
C ASP A 220 -8.32 -31.53 5.54
N VAL A 221 -8.43 -30.19 5.66
CA VAL A 221 -7.29 -29.29 5.62
C VAL A 221 -6.55 -29.35 6.96
N LYS A 222 -5.23 -29.56 6.88
CA LYS A 222 -4.36 -29.48 8.07
C LYS A 222 -4.20 -28.02 8.50
N LEU A 223 -4.32 -27.79 9.80
CA LEU A 223 -4.02 -26.48 10.39
C LEU A 223 -2.55 -26.11 10.16
N ALA A 224 -2.32 -24.82 9.87
CA ALA A 224 -0.98 -24.31 9.61
C ALA A 224 -0.11 -24.25 10.87
N SER A 225 1.21 -24.25 10.67
CA SER A 225 2.16 -23.87 11.72
C SER A 225 2.01 -22.37 12.02
N VAL A 226 1.89 -22.03 13.30
CA VAL A 226 1.81 -20.66 13.79
C VAL A 226 3.05 -20.35 14.61
N MET A 227 3.62 -19.18 14.39
CA MET A 227 4.68 -18.60 15.21
C MET A 227 4.22 -17.24 15.70
N VAL A 228 4.08 -17.08 17.02
CA VAL A 228 3.77 -15.79 17.63
C VAL A 228 5.08 -15.08 17.99
N CYS A 229 5.27 -13.90 17.41
CA CYS A 229 6.40 -13.02 17.66
C CYS A 229 5.95 -11.87 18.54
N TYR A 230 6.32 -11.92 19.82
CA TYR A 230 6.07 -10.89 20.80
C TYR A 230 7.07 -9.74 20.62
N LEU A 231 6.59 -8.58 20.21
CA LEU A 231 7.40 -7.38 19.98
C LEU A 231 7.33 -6.45 21.19
N ASP A 232 8.45 -5.78 21.49
CA ASP A 232 8.53 -4.73 22.52
C ASP A 232 7.80 -3.44 22.09
N SER A 233 7.58 -3.27 20.79
CA SER A 233 6.80 -2.18 20.20
C SER A 233 6.31 -2.60 18.81
N HIS A 234 5.25 -1.97 18.31
CA HIS A 234 4.84 -2.17 16.92
C HIS A 234 5.92 -1.63 15.99
N THR A 235 6.18 -2.34 14.90
CA THR A 235 7.21 -1.94 13.94
C THR A 235 6.76 -2.17 12.50
N SER A 236 7.47 -1.54 11.58
CA SER A 236 7.37 -1.79 10.13
C SER A 236 8.40 -2.84 9.63
N HIS A 237 9.08 -3.55 10.54
CA HIS A 237 10.18 -4.45 10.16
C HIS A 237 9.77 -5.57 9.22
N THR A 238 8.51 -6.00 9.24
CA THR A 238 7.98 -6.99 8.31
C THR A 238 7.95 -6.52 6.86
N HIS A 239 8.14 -5.23 6.60
CA HIS A 239 8.32 -4.70 5.24
C HIS A 239 9.71 -5.04 4.67
N LYS A 240 10.66 -5.45 5.51
CA LYS A 240 12.05 -5.75 5.12
C LYS A 240 12.16 -7.13 4.46
N PRO A 241 12.80 -7.23 3.28
CA PRO A 241 13.09 -8.52 2.64
C PRO A 241 13.84 -9.49 3.55
N GLU A 242 14.73 -8.97 4.41
CA GLU A 242 15.55 -9.78 5.31
C GLU A 242 14.71 -10.45 6.40
N VAL A 243 13.60 -9.83 6.82
CA VAL A 243 12.64 -10.39 7.77
C VAL A 243 11.72 -11.38 7.08
N GLN A 244 11.25 -11.03 5.87
CA GLN A 244 10.38 -11.89 5.07
C GLN A 244 11.09 -13.16 4.57
N GLY A 245 12.40 -13.11 4.36
CA GLY A 245 13.15 -14.15 3.68
C GLY A 245 12.73 -14.31 2.21
N LYS A 246 13.18 -15.40 1.56
CA LYS A 246 12.90 -15.67 0.13
C LYS A 246 11.44 -16.05 -0.15
N GLY A 247 10.77 -16.65 0.83
CA GLY A 247 9.42 -17.21 0.71
C GLY A 247 8.33 -16.38 1.38
N GLY A 248 8.68 -15.33 2.15
CA GLY A 248 7.67 -14.61 2.96
C GLY A 248 7.05 -13.35 2.36
N ALA A 249 5.82 -13.03 2.73
CA ALA A 249 5.21 -11.72 2.43
C ALA A 249 4.51 -11.15 3.67
N VAL A 250 4.26 -9.85 3.68
CA VAL A 250 3.54 -9.19 4.77
C VAL A 250 2.14 -8.76 4.33
N VAL A 251 1.16 -9.01 5.19
CA VAL A 251 -0.20 -8.52 5.04
C VAL A 251 -0.22 -7.01 5.25
N VAL A 252 -0.84 -6.31 4.31
CA VAL A 252 -1.32 -4.95 4.46
C VAL A 252 -2.83 -5.02 4.68
N SER A 253 -3.27 -4.64 5.87
CA SER A 253 -4.68 -4.53 6.26
C SER A 253 -5.27 -3.31 5.55
N ALA A 254 -5.68 -3.52 4.31
CA ALA A 254 -6.05 -2.46 3.38
C ALA A 254 -7.53 -2.07 3.52
N ASN A 255 -7.86 -0.87 3.04
CA ASN A 255 -9.22 -0.54 2.63
C ASN A 255 -9.54 -1.18 1.27
N LYS A 256 -10.83 -1.38 0.96
CA LYS A 256 -11.28 -1.82 -0.37
C LYS A 256 -10.82 -0.88 -1.48
N ILE A 257 -10.62 0.40 -1.15
CA ILE A 257 -9.99 1.40 -1.98
C ILE A 257 -8.57 1.61 -1.44
N ILE A 258 -7.59 0.94 -2.06
CA ILE A 258 -6.18 1.14 -1.68
C ILE A 258 -5.82 2.60 -1.90
N GLY A 259 -5.23 3.23 -0.90
CA GLY A 259 -5.05 4.66 -0.93
C GLY A 259 -3.90 5.19 -0.09
N PHE A 260 -3.65 6.47 -0.34
CA PHE A 260 -2.93 7.30 0.60
C PHE A 260 -3.82 7.65 1.77
N GLY A 261 -3.19 7.98 2.88
CA GLY A 261 -3.91 8.56 4.00
C GLY A 261 -2.97 9.20 5.01
N GLN A 262 -3.56 9.75 6.05
CA GLN A 262 -2.90 10.62 7.02
C GLN A 262 -3.19 10.20 8.46
N SER A 263 -3.80 9.04 8.68
CA SER A 263 -4.28 8.63 10.01
C SER A 263 -3.31 7.70 10.74
N ALA A 264 -2.19 7.34 10.09
CA ALA A 264 -1.20 6.39 10.60
C ALA A 264 -1.77 4.99 10.90
N THR A 265 -2.76 4.56 10.11
CA THR A 265 -3.17 3.15 10.04
C THR A 265 -2.04 2.31 9.43
N GLN A 266 -2.14 0.98 9.58
CA GLN A 266 -1.10 0.08 9.07
C GLN A 266 -0.90 0.23 7.56
N GLU A 267 -1.98 0.29 6.77
CA GLU A 267 -1.91 0.51 5.32
C GLU A 267 -1.16 1.81 4.98
N GLU A 268 -1.60 2.93 5.57
CA GLU A 268 -1.02 4.24 5.31
C GLU A 268 0.47 4.28 5.70
N ILE A 269 0.86 3.59 6.77
CA ILE A 269 2.27 3.47 7.15
C ILE A 269 3.04 2.64 6.11
N PHE A 270 2.56 1.45 5.74
CA PHE A 270 3.30 0.56 4.86
C PHE A 270 3.44 1.14 3.46
N VAL A 271 2.38 1.77 2.94
CA VAL A 271 2.44 2.52 1.69
C VAL A 271 3.35 3.72 1.87
N GLY A 272 3.09 4.59 2.86
CA GLY A 272 3.76 5.89 3.05
C GLY A 272 5.27 5.83 3.30
N ILE A 273 5.80 4.72 3.83
CA ILE A 273 7.26 4.55 3.99
C ILE A 273 7.93 3.97 2.75
N ALA A 274 7.18 3.49 1.76
CA ALA A 274 7.69 2.78 0.59
C ALA A 274 7.17 3.44 -0.70
N PRO A 275 7.82 4.52 -1.20
CA PRO A 275 7.35 5.25 -2.38
C PRO A 275 7.10 4.40 -3.63
N GLU A 276 7.86 3.33 -3.81
CA GLU A 276 7.66 2.39 -4.92
C GLU A 276 6.32 1.62 -4.85
N ALA A 277 5.60 1.66 -3.72
CA ALA A 277 4.25 1.13 -3.62
C ALA A 277 3.18 2.11 -4.14
N TYR A 278 3.45 3.42 -4.17
CA TYR A 278 2.46 4.47 -4.50
C TYR A 278 1.72 4.26 -5.84
N PRO A 279 2.37 3.76 -6.91
CA PRO A 279 1.67 3.53 -8.17
C PRO A 279 0.50 2.55 -8.08
N VAL A 280 0.43 1.70 -7.03
CA VAL A 280 -0.72 0.82 -6.80
C VAL A 280 -2.04 1.59 -6.78
N VAL A 281 -2.04 2.83 -6.26
CA VAL A 281 -3.21 3.70 -6.16
C VAL A 281 -3.73 4.14 -7.53
N LEU A 282 -2.83 4.27 -8.52
CA LEU A 282 -3.19 4.63 -9.90
C LEU A 282 -3.85 3.46 -10.65
N VAL A 283 -3.37 2.25 -10.40
CA VAL A 283 -3.68 1.06 -11.22
C VAL A 283 -4.67 0.09 -10.58
N ALA A 284 -4.86 0.17 -9.27
CA ALA A 284 -5.76 -0.72 -8.53
C ALA A 284 -7.24 -0.40 -8.79
N PRO A 285 -8.05 -1.41 -9.17
CA PRO A 285 -9.50 -1.31 -9.00
C PRO A 285 -9.87 -1.37 -7.52
N HIS A 286 -11.15 -1.16 -7.20
CA HIS A 286 -11.64 -1.49 -5.86
C HIS A 286 -11.51 -2.99 -5.62
N LEU A 287 -11.03 -3.38 -4.46
CA LEU A 287 -11.04 -4.76 -4.02
C LEU A 287 -12.51 -5.19 -3.86
N THR A 288 -12.85 -6.29 -4.52
CA THR A 288 -14.09 -7.04 -4.32
C THR A 288 -13.89 -8.08 -3.23
N ARG A 289 -14.96 -8.76 -2.80
CA ARG A 289 -14.90 -9.84 -1.79
C ARG A 289 -13.90 -10.95 -2.11
N SER A 290 -13.63 -11.22 -3.38
CA SER A 290 -12.77 -12.32 -3.82
C SER A 290 -11.39 -11.87 -4.30
N THR A 291 -11.09 -10.58 -4.30
CA THR A 291 -9.83 -10.06 -4.86
C THR A 291 -8.89 -9.52 -3.80
N VAL A 292 -7.61 -9.66 -4.06
CA VAL A 292 -6.48 -9.10 -3.28
C VAL A 292 -5.45 -8.54 -4.25
N ILE A 293 -4.58 -7.64 -3.78
CA ILE A 293 -3.50 -7.09 -4.60
C ILE A 293 -2.15 -7.39 -3.96
N THR A 294 -1.17 -7.77 -4.77
CA THR A 294 0.22 -7.92 -4.33
C THR A 294 1.09 -6.84 -4.95
N VAL A 295 1.98 -6.25 -4.15
CA VAL A 295 3.06 -5.37 -4.60
C VAL A 295 4.39 -5.98 -4.18
N SER A 296 5.24 -6.30 -5.15
CA SER A 296 6.52 -6.97 -4.93
C SER A 296 7.69 -6.12 -5.38
N GLY A 297 8.70 -5.98 -4.51
CA GLY A 297 9.95 -5.28 -4.78
C GLY A 297 9.99 -3.83 -4.29
N ALA A 298 8.88 -3.33 -3.73
CA ALA A 298 8.78 -1.98 -3.18
C ALA A 298 9.60 -1.84 -1.89
N ARG A 299 10.55 -0.91 -1.87
CA ARG A 299 11.46 -0.70 -0.74
C ARG A 299 10.91 0.34 0.24
N ALA A 300 10.79 -0.03 1.51
CA ALA A 300 10.62 0.93 2.60
C ALA A 300 11.90 1.74 2.82
N MET A 301 11.78 3.05 3.02
CA MET A 301 12.89 3.99 3.18
C MET A 301 13.20 4.34 4.63
N VAL A 302 12.25 4.09 5.53
CA VAL A 302 12.41 4.31 6.98
C VAL A 302 11.99 3.06 7.74
N ASP A 303 12.54 2.90 8.94
CA ASP A 303 12.12 1.93 9.93
C ASP A 303 11.29 2.64 11.00
N MET A 304 10.00 2.36 11.01
CA MET A 304 9.04 2.86 11.99
C MET A 304 8.93 1.91 13.21
N LYS A 305 8.90 2.49 14.41
CA LYS A 305 8.46 1.84 15.66
C LYS A 305 7.41 2.69 16.39
N GLY A 306 6.60 2.06 17.23
CA GLY A 306 5.54 2.71 18.01
C GLY A 306 4.16 2.64 17.35
N GLN A 307 3.19 3.32 17.96
CA GLN A 307 1.81 3.36 17.47
C GLN A 307 1.18 4.73 17.70
N ARG A 308 0.17 5.05 16.87
CA ARG A 308 -0.62 6.28 16.99
C ARG A 308 0.31 7.47 17.12
N ARG A 309 0.19 8.28 18.16
CA ARG A 309 0.97 9.52 18.33
C ARG A 309 2.41 9.29 18.80
N GLU A 310 2.76 8.08 19.20
CA GLU A 310 4.09 7.70 19.72
C GLU A 310 4.92 6.99 18.64
N ILE A 311 4.71 7.37 17.37
CA ILE A 311 5.50 6.85 16.25
C ILE A 311 6.85 7.54 16.22
N GLU A 312 7.90 6.74 16.15
CA GLU A 312 9.28 7.15 15.93
C GLU A 312 9.83 6.41 14.71
N TRP A 313 10.78 7.01 13.99
CA TRP A 313 11.40 6.35 12.85
C TRP A 313 12.88 6.66 12.71
N THR A 314 13.56 5.79 11.96
CA THR A 314 14.94 6.00 11.52
C THR A 314 15.04 5.82 10.02
N ILE A 315 15.88 6.63 9.37
CA ILE A 315 16.14 6.51 7.93
C ILE A 315 16.94 5.24 7.67
N ARG A 316 16.48 4.41 6.73
CA ARG A 316 17.22 3.21 6.33
C ARG A 316 18.44 3.61 5.48
N PRO A 317 19.60 2.98 5.71
CA PRO A 317 20.74 3.14 4.81
C PRO A 317 20.34 2.79 3.37
N SER A 318 20.64 3.71 2.46
CA SER A 318 20.39 3.55 1.03
C SER A 318 21.73 3.45 0.29
N PRO A 319 21.85 2.54 -0.70
CA PRO A 319 23.08 2.41 -1.47
C PRO A 319 23.34 3.69 -2.26
N SER A 320 24.58 4.21 -2.18
CA SER A 320 25.00 5.28 -3.08
C SER A 320 25.16 4.73 -4.50
N PHE A 321 24.72 5.48 -5.50
CA PHE A 321 24.89 5.07 -6.90
C PHE A 321 26.34 5.30 -7.34
N SER A 322 27.12 4.22 -7.47
CA SER A 322 28.55 4.25 -7.84
C SER A 322 28.81 4.11 -9.36
N LYS A 323 27.81 4.44 -10.20
CA LYS A 323 27.76 4.21 -11.66
C LYS A 323 27.53 2.75 -12.10
N ASP A 324 27.47 1.80 -11.18
CA ASP A 324 27.07 0.42 -11.47
C ASP A 324 25.59 0.20 -11.11
N MET A 325 24.76 0.11 -12.14
CA MET A 325 23.31 -0.09 -11.99
C MET A 325 22.95 -1.45 -11.41
N ALA A 326 23.69 -2.51 -11.76
CA ALA A 326 23.42 -3.86 -11.31
C ALA A 326 23.71 -4.01 -9.80
N SER A 327 24.86 -3.49 -9.36
CA SER A 327 25.20 -3.45 -7.94
C SER A 327 24.22 -2.61 -7.12
N TRP A 328 23.85 -1.43 -7.61
CA TRP A 328 22.84 -0.59 -6.94
C TRP A 328 21.49 -1.32 -6.80
N LYS A 329 21.00 -1.97 -7.87
CA LYS A 329 19.75 -2.76 -7.85
C LYS A 329 19.83 -3.93 -6.87
N SER A 330 20.96 -4.65 -6.83
CA SER A 330 21.16 -5.77 -5.92
C SER A 330 21.10 -5.35 -4.45
N LEU A 331 21.49 -4.12 -4.12
CA LEU A 331 21.40 -3.57 -2.76
C LEU A 331 20.03 -2.91 -2.49
N TRP A 332 19.38 -2.41 -3.54
CA TRP A 332 18.06 -1.81 -3.50
C TRP A 332 16.96 -2.88 -3.59
N GLN A 333 16.81 -3.65 -2.52
CA GLN A 333 15.76 -4.66 -2.40
C GLN A 333 14.56 -4.13 -1.62
N GLY A 334 13.37 -4.58 -2.04
CA GLY A 334 12.08 -4.29 -1.42
C GLY A 334 11.28 -5.56 -1.19
N GLY A 335 10.35 -5.48 -0.23
CA GLY A 335 9.60 -6.64 0.25
C GLY A 335 8.42 -7.00 -0.64
N ARG A 336 7.62 -7.95 -0.18
CA ARG A 336 6.34 -8.37 -0.76
C ARG A 336 5.21 -7.95 0.17
N LEU A 337 4.27 -7.19 -0.38
CA LEU A 337 3.09 -6.65 0.31
C LEU A 337 1.85 -7.33 -0.25
N VAL A 338 0.95 -7.79 0.62
CA VAL A 338 -0.33 -8.41 0.27
C VAL A 338 -1.46 -7.54 0.81
N PHE A 339 -2.06 -6.73 -0.05
CA PHE A 339 -3.19 -5.88 0.27
C PHE A 339 -4.49 -6.69 0.27
N MET A 340 -5.10 -6.80 1.44
CA MET A 340 -6.41 -7.43 1.60
C MET A 340 -7.27 -6.66 2.60
N ASP A 341 -8.50 -6.37 2.19
CA ASP A 341 -9.50 -5.69 2.98
C ASP A 341 -10.34 -6.68 3.79
N ALA A 342 -10.44 -6.41 5.09
CA ALA A 342 -11.37 -7.07 6.00
C ALA A 342 -12.76 -6.43 5.91
N LEU A 343 -13.79 -7.16 6.34
CA LEU A 343 -15.10 -6.58 6.59
C LEU A 343 -15.02 -5.51 7.69
N GLU A 344 -15.73 -4.41 7.46
CA GLU A 344 -15.95 -3.31 8.39
C GLU A 344 -17.02 -3.73 9.40
N MET A 345 -16.62 -4.46 10.46
CA MET A 345 -17.52 -5.05 11.46
C MET A 345 -18.29 -4.01 12.27
N ASP A 346 -17.73 -2.81 12.42
CA ASP A 346 -18.36 -1.66 13.05
C ASP A 346 -19.51 -1.06 12.22
N MET A 347 -19.60 -1.39 10.94
CA MET A 347 -20.69 -0.98 10.04
C MET A 347 -21.89 -1.93 10.05
N PHE A 348 -21.81 -3.09 10.73
CA PHE A 348 -22.93 -4.01 10.86
C PHE A 348 -23.91 -3.53 11.93
N GLU A 349 -25.20 -3.58 11.63
CA GLU A 349 -26.25 -3.29 12.60
C GLU A 349 -26.21 -4.30 13.75
N GLN A 350 -26.25 -3.82 14.99
CA GLN A 350 -26.31 -4.69 16.15
C GLN A 350 -27.67 -5.42 16.17
N THR A 351 -27.64 -6.74 16.02
CA THR A 351 -28.87 -7.54 16.07
C THR A 351 -29.50 -7.52 17.46
N PRO A 352 -30.84 -7.39 17.57
CA PRO A 352 -31.55 -7.54 18.83
C PRO A 352 -31.30 -8.93 19.42
N GLY A 353 -30.58 -9.02 20.54
CA GLY A 353 -30.20 -10.28 21.17
C GLY A 353 -28.71 -10.42 21.49
N GLY A 354 -27.85 -9.55 20.95
CA GLY A 354 -26.40 -9.62 21.18
C GLY A 354 -25.72 -10.72 20.36
N GLY A 355 -24.47 -10.48 19.99
CA GLY A 355 -23.65 -11.37 19.18
C GLY A 355 -22.57 -10.60 18.42
N LEU A 356 -21.43 -11.23 18.18
CA LEU A 356 -20.35 -10.65 17.37
C LEU A 356 -20.64 -10.88 15.88
N PRO A 357 -20.73 -9.84 15.05
CA PRO A 357 -20.89 -9.99 13.60
C PRO A 357 -19.80 -10.85 12.96
N ASP A 358 -18.59 -10.84 13.54
CA ASP A 358 -17.47 -11.69 13.15
C ASP A 358 -17.80 -13.20 13.19
N LEU A 359 -18.78 -13.62 13.99
CA LEU A 359 -19.17 -15.02 14.17
C LEU A 359 -20.31 -15.46 13.26
N TYR A 360 -20.86 -14.58 12.42
CA TYR A 360 -21.86 -14.98 11.44
C TYR A 360 -21.23 -15.89 10.38
N PRO A 361 -21.85 -17.04 10.04
CA PRO A 361 -21.25 -18.04 9.15
C PRO A 361 -20.73 -17.44 7.83
N GLU A 362 -21.52 -16.57 7.21
CA GLU A 362 -21.18 -15.89 5.96
C GLU A 362 -19.98 -14.93 6.09
N ASN A 363 -19.83 -14.30 7.25
CA ASN A 363 -18.72 -13.39 7.53
C ASN A 363 -17.43 -14.19 7.80
N ILE A 364 -17.52 -15.27 8.57
CA ILE A 364 -16.38 -16.19 8.78
C ILE A 364 -15.89 -16.72 7.42
N ASP A 365 -16.79 -17.23 6.59
CA ASP A 365 -16.43 -17.85 5.30
C ASP A 365 -15.84 -16.83 4.32
N GLN A 366 -16.40 -15.62 4.29
CA GLN A 366 -15.89 -14.55 3.47
C GLN A 366 -14.46 -14.15 3.89
N GLU A 367 -14.23 -13.98 5.18
CA GLU A 367 -12.93 -13.53 5.70
C GLU A 367 -11.86 -14.61 5.56
N ILE A 368 -12.21 -15.89 5.77
CA ILE A 368 -11.32 -17.02 5.49
C ILE A 368 -10.96 -17.05 4.01
N SER A 369 -11.95 -16.95 3.11
CA SER A 369 -11.70 -17.00 1.66
C SER A 369 -10.83 -15.84 1.18
N LYS A 370 -11.08 -14.62 1.70
CA LYS A 370 -10.27 -13.42 1.43
C LYS A 370 -8.82 -13.63 1.87
N ALA A 371 -8.61 -14.06 3.11
CA ALA A 371 -7.28 -14.29 3.66
C ALA A 371 -6.55 -15.44 2.92
N THR A 372 -7.24 -16.54 2.60
CA THR A 372 -6.67 -17.64 1.81
C THR A 372 -6.23 -17.17 0.43
N THR A 373 -7.04 -16.34 -0.23
CA THR A 373 -6.66 -15.72 -1.52
C THR A 373 -5.41 -14.87 -1.37
N GLY A 374 -5.34 -14.02 -0.33
CA GLY A 374 -4.17 -13.24 0.02
C GLY A 374 -2.92 -14.11 0.19
N PHE A 375 -3.04 -15.19 0.96
CA PHE A 375 -1.90 -16.05 1.29
C PHE A 375 -1.42 -16.85 0.07
N ALA A 376 -2.32 -17.30 -0.80
CA ALA A 376 -1.95 -18.01 -2.02
C ALA A 376 -1.38 -17.12 -3.15
N SER A 377 -1.59 -15.80 -3.08
CA SER A 377 -1.36 -14.86 -4.20
C SER A 377 0.10 -14.70 -4.66
N TYR A 378 1.08 -14.89 -3.79
CA TYR A 378 2.49 -14.58 -4.07
C TYR A 378 3.40 -15.82 -4.15
N LYS A 379 2.81 -17.03 -4.15
CA LYS A 379 3.50 -18.32 -4.30
C LYS A 379 4.68 -18.52 -3.34
N GLY A 380 4.51 -18.12 -2.08
CA GLY A 380 5.50 -18.25 -1.02
C GLY A 380 5.18 -19.37 -0.02
N ASP A 381 5.85 -19.32 1.14
CA ASP A 381 5.74 -20.33 2.21
C ASP A 381 5.37 -19.75 3.58
N SER A 382 5.38 -18.42 3.73
CA SER A 382 5.23 -17.76 5.02
C SER A 382 4.54 -16.40 4.90
N ILE A 383 3.57 -16.13 5.76
CA ILE A 383 2.93 -14.82 5.90
C ILE A 383 3.36 -14.19 7.22
N PHE A 384 3.58 -12.88 7.19
CA PHE A 384 3.73 -12.03 8.35
C PHE A 384 2.51 -11.13 8.46
N THR A 385 1.86 -11.10 9.62
CA THR A 385 0.71 -10.23 9.84
C THR A 385 0.59 -9.81 11.30
N GLY A 386 0.01 -8.63 11.53
CA GLY A 386 -0.54 -8.27 12.84
C GLY A 386 -2.02 -8.61 12.93
N LEU A 387 -2.76 -7.82 13.71
CA LEU A 387 -4.22 -7.92 13.81
C LEU A 387 -4.91 -7.30 12.58
N TRP A 388 -5.27 -8.16 11.62
CA TRP A 388 -5.97 -7.76 10.40
C TRP A 388 -7.44 -7.39 10.67
N GLY A 389 -7.85 -6.17 10.32
CA GLY A 389 -9.23 -5.71 10.44
C GLY A 389 -9.74 -5.43 11.88
N CYS A 390 -8.88 -5.45 12.90
CA CYS A 390 -9.32 -5.28 14.30
C CYS A 390 -9.31 -3.82 14.79
N GLY A 391 -8.63 -2.93 14.07
CA GLY A 391 -8.50 -1.52 14.43
C GLY A 391 -9.72 -0.70 13.98
N ALA A 392 -9.55 0.08 12.92
CA ALA A 392 -10.61 0.94 12.39
C ALA A 392 -11.86 0.18 11.93
N PHE A 393 -11.73 -1.10 11.55
CA PHE A 393 -12.85 -1.92 11.08
C PHE A 393 -13.54 -2.72 12.20
N GLY A 394 -13.10 -2.54 13.44
CA GLY A 394 -13.82 -3.04 14.61
C GLY A 394 -13.90 -4.56 14.76
N GLY A 395 -13.19 -5.37 13.98
CA GLY A 395 -13.25 -6.84 14.10
C GLY A 395 -12.75 -7.37 15.45
N ASP A 396 -13.29 -8.51 15.89
CA ASP A 396 -12.85 -9.17 17.12
C ASP A 396 -11.44 -9.80 16.94
N PRO A 397 -10.43 -9.43 17.75
CA PRO A 397 -9.08 -9.95 17.59
C PRO A 397 -8.98 -11.47 17.72
N GLY A 398 -9.77 -12.08 18.61
CA GLY A 398 -9.78 -13.54 18.78
C GLY A 398 -10.33 -14.25 17.55
N VAL A 399 -11.47 -13.80 17.03
CA VAL A 399 -12.07 -14.36 15.81
C VAL A 399 -11.14 -14.17 14.61
N LYS A 400 -10.58 -12.97 14.43
CA LYS A 400 -9.67 -12.68 13.30
C LYS A 400 -8.40 -13.53 13.34
N LEU A 401 -7.83 -13.80 14.51
CA LEU A 401 -6.69 -14.72 14.62
C LEU A 401 -7.05 -16.16 14.22
N MET A 402 -8.25 -16.63 14.59
CA MET A 402 -8.74 -17.94 14.15
C MET A 402 -8.95 -17.97 12.63
N VAL A 403 -9.55 -16.93 12.05
CA VAL A 403 -9.72 -16.79 10.59
C VAL A 403 -8.38 -16.83 9.86
N LEU A 404 -7.39 -16.05 10.30
CA LEU A 404 -6.05 -16.05 9.71
C LEU A 404 -5.39 -17.42 9.83
N TRP A 405 -5.56 -18.13 10.95
CA TRP A 405 -4.99 -19.46 11.13
C TRP A 405 -5.62 -20.51 10.22
N LEU A 406 -6.95 -20.51 10.09
CA LEU A 406 -7.67 -21.39 9.15
C LEU A 406 -7.27 -21.10 7.71
N ALA A 407 -7.21 -19.81 7.34
CA ALA A 407 -6.81 -19.38 6.01
C ALA A 407 -5.36 -19.79 5.68
N ALA A 408 -4.46 -19.73 6.65
CA ALA A 408 -3.07 -20.19 6.51
C ALA A 408 -3.01 -21.71 6.29
N GLY A 409 -3.86 -22.49 6.96
CA GLY A 409 -4.00 -23.93 6.70
C GLY A 409 -4.46 -24.21 5.28
N ALA A 410 -5.52 -23.52 4.83
CA ALA A 410 -6.07 -23.67 3.48
C ALA A 410 -5.09 -23.28 2.37
N ALA A 411 -4.26 -22.25 2.60
CA ALA A 411 -3.20 -21.83 1.70
C ALA A 411 -1.89 -22.64 1.84
N ASN A 412 -1.81 -23.56 2.82
CA ASN A 412 -0.61 -24.32 3.18
C ASN A 412 0.63 -23.42 3.42
N ILE A 413 0.45 -22.39 4.25
CA ILE A 413 1.48 -21.38 4.55
C ILE A 413 1.72 -21.29 6.06
N LYS A 414 2.96 -21.02 6.45
CA LYS A 414 3.30 -20.70 7.84
C LYS A 414 2.78 -19.32 8.22
N LEU A 415 2.04 -19.22 9.31
CA LEU A 415 1.55 -17.96 9.84
C LEU A 415 2.51 -17.40 10.91
N ASN A 416 3.10 -16.24 10.66
CA ASN A 416 3.93 -15.50 11.62
C ASN A 416 3.15 -14.27 12.10
N LEU A 417 2.79 -14.25 13.39
CA LEU A 417 2.00 -13.19 13.99
C LEU A 417 2.90 -12.20 14.73
N MET A 418 2.80 -10.92 14.36
CA MET A 418 3.60 -9.85 14.94
C MET A 418 2.73 -9.06 15.91
N LEU A 419 2.87 -9.35 17.21
CA LEU A 419 1.99 -8.81 18.25
C LEU A 419 2.78 -7.86 19.16
N GLY A 420 2.30 -6.62 19.30
CA GLY A 420 2.89 -5.65 20.20
C GLY A 420 2.46 -5.85 21.65
N PRO A 421 2.98 -5.05 22.60
CA PRO A 421 2.82 -5.28 24.04
C PRO A 421 1.36 -5.41 24.50
N GLY A 422 0.45 -4.62 23.93
CA GLY A 422 -0.98 -4.68 24.24
C GLY A 422 -1.67 -5.99 23.83
N GLU A 423 -1.04 -6.76 22.95
CA GLU A 423 -1.62 -7.93 22.29
C GLU A 423 -0.94 -9.24 22.75
N HIS A 424 0.07 -9.16 23.63
CA HIS A 424 0.82 -10.34 24.09
C HIS A 424 -0.07 -11.38 24.75
N LYS A 425 -1.03 -10.97 25.60
CA LYS A 425 -1.99 -11.88 26.22
C LYS A 425 -2.86 -12.60 25.19
N LEU A 426 -3.22 -11.91 24.11
CA LEU A 426 -4.00 -12.49 23.02
C LEU A 426 -3.17 -13.57 22.28
N GLY A 427 -1.89 -13.29 22.04
CA GLY A 427 -0.95 -14.27 21.49
C GLY A 427 -0.81 -15.52 22.35
N GLN A 428 -0.68 -15.37 23.67
CA GLN A 428 -0.57 -16.48 24.61
C GLN A 428 -1.83 -17.36 24.57
N LYS A 429 -3.02 -16.75 24.58
CA LYS A 429 -4.29 -17.47 24.43
C LYS A 429 -4.38 -18.21 23.09
N LEU A 430 -3.87 -17.63 22.00
CA LEU A 430 -3.84 -18.32 20.71
C LEU A 430 -2.92 -19.55 20.76
N GLU A 431 -1.76 -19.48 21.40
CA GLU A 431 -0.85 -20.63 21.56
C GLU A 431 -1.52 -21.78 22.35
N GLU A 432 -2.33 -21.45 23.35
CA GLU A 432 -3.17 -22.42 24.09
C GLU A 432 -4.23 -23.06 23.18
N VAL A 433 -4.89 -22.26 22.33
CA VAL A 433 -5.85 -22.75 21.34
C VAL A 433 -5.19 -23.69 20.34
N VAL A 434 -4.03 -23.31 19.78
CA VAL A 434 -3.26 -24.14 18.85
C VAL A 434 -2.91 -25.49 19.47
N THR A 435 -2.49 -25.49 20.74
CA THR A 435 -2.20 -26.72 21.49
C THR A 435 -3.46 -27.57 21.71
N SER A 436 -4.57 -26.94 22.09
CA SER A 436 -5.86 -27.60 22.37
C SER A 436 -6.49 -28.20 21.11
N CYS A 437 -6.30 -27.56 19.95
CA CYS A 437 -6.85 -27.99 18.66
C CYS A 437 -5.92 -28.93 17.87
N GLY A 438 -4.70 -29.21 18.33
CA GLY A 438 -3.80 -30.16 17.66
C GLY A 438 -4.47 -31.49 17.24
N GLY A 439 -4.24 -31.91 16.00
CA GLY A 439 -4.87 -33.11 15.44
C GLY A 439 -6.30 -32.92 14.93
N LEU A 440 -6.94 -31.78 15.16
CA LEU A 440 -8.17 -31.40 14.45
C LEU A 440 -7.84 -30.90 13.05
N ALA A 441 -8.77 -31.10 12.12
CA ALA A 441 -8.79 -30.47 10.81
C ALA A 441 -9.38 -29.04 10.88
N ALA A 442 -9.13 -28.24 9.84
CA ALA A 442 -9.55 -26.84 9.79
C ALA A 442 -11.07 -26.68 9.78
N ASP A 443 -11.81 -27.58 9.14
CA ASP A 443 -13.27 -27.63 9.17
C ASP A 443 -13.81 -27.92 10.58
N GLU A 444 -13.19 -28.82 11.34
CA GLU A 444 -13.56 -29.08 12.75
C GLU A 444 -13.37 -27.84 13.63
N VAL A 445 -12.27 -27.08 13.44
CA VAL A 445 -12.03 -25.82 14.16
C VAL A 445 -13.00 -24.73 13.73
N ARG A 446 -13.36 -24.67 12.44
CA ARG A 446 -14.42 -23.77 11.96
C ARG A 446 -15.77 -24.12 12.59
N GLU A 447 -16.11 -25.40 12.73
CA GLU A 447 -17.33 -25.84 13.42
C GLU A 447 -17.34 -25.46 14.89
N LEU A 448 -16.18 -25.39 15.56
CA LEU A 448 -16.11 -24.81 16.91
C LEU A 448 -16.51 -23.34 16.89
N LEU A 449 -15.96 -22.52 15.98
CA LEU A 449 -16.36 -21.10 15.86
C LEU A 449 -17.88 -20.94 15.70
N LEU A 450 -18.54 -21.80 14.91
CA LEU A 450 -19.99 -21.76 14.71
C LEU A 450 -20.81 -22.17 15.94
N LYS A 451 -20.22 -22.94 16.86
CA LYS A 451 -20.85 -23.38 18.11
C LYS A 451 -20.66 -22.39 19.25
N THR A 452 -19.96 -21.29 19.01
CA THR A 452 -19.72 -20.25 20.01
C THR A 452 -21.06 -19.68 20.52
N PRO A 453 -21.26 -19.55 21.85
CA PRO A 453 -22.45 -18.94 22.42
C PRO A 453 -22.67 -17.51 21.90
N ARG A 454 -23.92 -17.13 21.65
CA ARG A 454 -24.26 -15.80 21.13
C ARG A 454 -23.90 -14.69 22.11
N GLU A 455 -23.93 -14.99 23.40
CA GLU A 455 -23.68 -14.05 24.48
C GLU A 455 -22.18 -13.84 24.77
N ILE A 456 -21.29 -14.50 24.01
CA ILE A 456 -19.85 -14.35 24.21
C ILE A 456 -19.42 -12.90 24.01
N ARG A 457 -18.50 -12.42 24.85
CA ARG A 457 -17.99 -11.05 24.74
C ARG A 457 -16.80 -11.01 23.80
N ARG A 458 -16.48 -9.79 23.33
CA ARG A 458 -15.23 -9.55 22.59
C ARG A 458 -14.04 -10.07 23.38
N GLU A 459 -13.07 -10.62 22.67
CA GLU A 459 -11.80 -11.17 23.18
C GLU A 459 -11.93 -12.43 24.08
N GLU A 460 -13.14 -12.97 24.29
CA GLU A 460 -13.36 -14.22 25.04
C GLU A 460 -13.31 -15.48 24.13
N ILE A 461 -13.29 -15.30 22.81
CA ILE A 461 -13.39 -16.39 21.81
C ILE A 461 -12.29 -17.43 21.99
N LEU A 462 -11.04 -17.00 22.12
CA LEU A 462 -9.90 -17.93 22.18
C LEU A 462 -9.99 -18.83 23.42
N GLU A 463 -10.40 -18.28 24.56
CA GLU A 463 -10.58 -19.04 25.79
C GLU A 463 -11.68 -20.08 25.65
N TRP A 464 -12.81 -19.69 25.05
CA TRP A 464 -13.90 -20.61 24.78
C TRP A 464 -13.49 -21.75 23.83
N ILE A 465 -12.77 -21.44 22.74
CA ILE A 465 -12.29 -22.45 21.78
C ILE A 465 -11.34 -23.44 22.45
N ALA A 466 -10.39 -22.97 23.26
CA ALA A 466 -9.43 -23.84 23.95
C ALA A 466 -10.13 -24.87 24.86
N VAL A 467 -11.16 -24.44 25.60
CA VAL A 467 -11.98 -25.31 26.45
C VAL A 467 -12.80 -26.29 25.61
N ALA A 468 -13.47 -25.81 24.56
CA ALA A 468 -14.32 -26.63 23.70
C ALA A 468 -13.52 -27.73 22.98
N ALA A 469 -12.36 -27.40 22.41
CA ALA A 469 -11.47 -28.33 21.74
C ALA A 469 -10.91 -29.41 22.69
N SER A 470 -10.55 -29.01 23.91
CA SER A 470 -10.09 -29.94 24.95
C SER A 470 -11.19 -30.92 25.39
N GLY A 471 -12.44 -30.47 25.44
CA GLY A 471 -13.61 -31.31 25.72
C GLY A 471 -13.90 -32.33 24.62
N ALA A 472 -13.83 -31.92 23.34
CA ALA A 472 -14.03 -32.79 22.19
C ALA A 472 -13.03 -33.94 22.13
N ARG A 473 -11.75 -33.69 22.43
CA ARG A 473 -10.72 -34.75 22.50
C ARG A 473 -10.97 -35.79 23.58
N ARG A 474 -11.60 -35.41 24.70
CA ARG A 474 -11.95 -36.35 25.78
C ARG A 474 -13.13 -37.26 25.44
N THR A 475 -13.94 -36.89 24.44
CA THR A 475 -15.08 -37.69 23.98
C THR A 475 -14.72 -38.61 22.80
N MET A 476 -13.61 -38.35 22.10
CA MET A 476 -13.08 -39.18 21.00
C MET A 476 -12.04 -40.23 21.44
N ARG A 477 -11.54 -40.17 22.68
CA ARG A 477 -10.74 -41.23 23.32
C ARG A 477 -11.62 -42.08 24.20
#